data_AF-A0AAW3ZPK2-F1
#
_entry.id   AF-A0AAW3ZPK2-F1
#
_cell.length_a   1.000
_cell.length_b   1.000
_cell.length_c   1.000
_cell.angle_alpha   90.00
_cell.angle_beta   90.00
_cell.angle_gamma   90.00
#
_symmetry.space_group_name_H-M   'P 1'
#
loop_
_entity.id
_entity.type
_entity.pdbx_description
1 polymer ?
#
loop_
_entity_poly.entity_id
_entity_poly.type
_entity_poly.pdbx_seq_one_letter_code
_entity_poly.pdbx_strand_id
1 'polypeptide(L)'
;MLRLNNVFPADGVERAIADLPTAHRLLSECRPDVLQFLARRRARLLAHFGAEAQHKIEQVEGALKLSLARFGMRHGSWGDDFHHYHNENHAMEILDGRLGRLMDSAGLDALPLDAWLALSLFATCHDLRQRELVDFSHPIGNNEAASICETRRILALCGFDSQRDRALYIALEMMIAGSTFDPRPTPPPGEFNTAEVVTTAGALAPALDALLDRELPGWRDDDDAVRALELTQVASDLDTANVGEAFPWLAESATRLCQEREMRSGRSLDKVDSGQPCVGFLSDGQERYFFELHKFCSDIGRAAFAPTKEQNAERLRRVSASVRDRFKQQPATNGQQVVEAFSALSLAG
;
A
#
# COMPACT_ATOMS: atom_id res chain seq x y z
N MET A 1 -16.16 -10.75 5.80
CA MET A 1 -15.94 -12.21 5.73
C MET A 1 -15.00 -12.66 6.85
N LEU A 2 -13.80 -12.10 6.93
CA LEU A 2 -12.86 -12.12 8.04
C LEU A 2 -13.53 -11.50 9.29
N ARG A 3 -13.42 -12.23 10.40
CA ARG A 3 -13.92 -11.77 11.71
C ARG A 3 -12.90 -10.82 12.32
N LEU A 4 -12.91 -9.57 11.88
CA LEU A 4 -12.11 -8.53 12.50
C LEU A 4 -12.71 -8.22 13.87
N ASN A 5 -11.97 -8.49 14.95
CA ASN A 5 -12.44 -8.33 16.33
C ASN A 5 -12.67 -6.86 16.74
N ASN A 6 -12.17 -5.91 15.93
CA ASN A 6 -12.20 -4.49 16.23
C ASN A 6 -13.10 -3.75 15.23
N VAL A 7 -14.06 -2.97 15.75
CA VAL A 7 -14.86 -2.03 14.96
C VAL A 7 -14.23 -0.66 15.08
N PHE A 8 -13.65 -0.16 13.99
CA PHE A 8 -13.05 1.17 13.95
C PHE A 8 -14.09 2.22 13.53
N PRO A 9 -14.45 3.18 14.41
CA PRO A 9 -15.41 4.21 14.09
C PRO A 9 -14.83 5.25 13.13
N ALA A 10 -15.72 6.07 12.56
CA ALA A 10 -15.33 7.21 11.75
C ALA A 10 -14.47 8.19 12.58
N ASP A 11 -13.35 8.64 12.03
CA ASP A 11 -12.47 9.62 12.69
C ASP A 11 -12.85 11.08 12.34
N GLY A 12 -12.00 12.02 12.74
CA GLY A 12 -12.21 13.45 12.46
C GLY A 12 -12.19 13.78 10.97
N VAL A 13 -11.29 13.14 10.20
CA VAL A 13 -11.16 13.37 8.75
C VAL A 13 -12.36 12.83 8.00
N GLU A 14 -12.86 11.64 8.38
CA GLU A 14 -14.08 11.08 7.79
C GLU A 14 -15.31 11.97 8.01
N ARG A 15 -15.39 12.63 9.18
CA ARG A 15 -16.46 13.60 9.47
C ARG A 15 -16.29 14.92 8.72
N ALA A 16 -15.05 15.39 8.55
CA ALA A 16 -14.77 16.62 7.82
C ALA A 16 -15.02 16.47 6.30
N ILE A 17 -14.69 15.30 5.75
CA ILE A 17 -14.89 14.93 4.34
C ILE A 17 -15.98 13.87 4.28
N ALA A 18 -17.21 14.29 4.61
CA ALA A 18 -18.36 13.39 4.77
C ALA A 18 -19.02 12.98 3.44
N ASP A 19 -18.75 13.69 2.34
CA ASP A 19 -19.46 13.52 1.07
C ASP A 19 -18.59 13.72 -0.17
N LEU A 20 -19.10 13.26 -1.32
CA LEU A 20 -18.44 13.36 -2.62
C LEU A 20 -18.22 14.81 -3.08
N PRO A 21 -19.17 15.75 -2.97
CA PRO A 21 -18.94 17.14 -3.34
C PRO A 21 -17.77 17.78 -2.60
N THR A 22 -17.62 17.50 -1.29
CA THR A 22 -16.51 18.01 -0.48
C THR A 22 -15.19 17.40 -0.89
N ALA A 23 -15.13 16.08 -1.10
CA ALA A 23 -13.94 15.41 -1.61
C ALA A 23 -13.51 15.94 -2.99
N HIS A 24 -14.48 16.15 -3.89
CA HIS A 24 -14.21 16.69 -5.22
C HIS A 24 -13.66 18.11 -5.17
N ARG A 25 -14.22 18.98 -4.32
CA ARG A 25 -13.73 20.35 -4.12
C ARG A 25 -12.27 20.34 -3.64
N LEU A 26 -11.98 19.55 -2.60
CA LEU A 26 -10.63 19.44 -2.06
C LEU A 26 -9.62 18.94 -3.10
N LEU A 27 -9.98 17.90 -3.87
CA LEU A 27 -9.13 17.43 -4.96
C LEU A 27 -8.94 18.48 -6.06
N SER A 28 -9.97 19.28 -6.37
CA SER A 28 -9.86 20.33 -7.37
C SER A 28 -8.88 21.44 -6.95
N GLU A 29 -8.84 21.73 -5.65
CA GLU A 29 -7.95 22.73 -5.05
C GLU A 29 -6.52 22.21 -4.90
N CYS A 30 -6.36 20.99 -4.39
CA CYS A 30 -5.04 20.45 -4.01
C CYS A 30 -4.37 19.61 -5.12
N ARG A 31 -5.14 18.88 -5.94
CA ARG A 31 -4.64 17.91 -6.95
C ARG A 31 -5.53 17.84 -8.20
N PRO A 32 -5.69 18.95 -8.95
CA PRO A 32 -6.50 18.94 -10.17
C PRO A 32 -5.99 17.98 -11.26
N ASP A 33 -4.72 17.59 -11.20
CA ASP A 33 -4.11 16.56 -12.05
C ASP A 33 -4.75 15.17 -11.84
N VAL A 34 -5.13 14.83 -10.61
CA VAL A 34 -5.80 13.56 -10.29
C VAL A 34 -7.15 13.48 -10.98
N LEU A 35 -7.91 14.57 -11.03
CA LEU A 35 -9.21 14.60 -11.72
C LEU A 35 -9.06 14.38 -13.24
N GLN A 36 -8.02 14.95 -13.84
CA GLN A 36 -7.70 14.73 -15.25
C GLN A 36 -7.28 13.27 -15.49
N PHE A 37 -6.46 12.70 -14.60
CA PHE A 37 -6.09 11.29 -14.64
C PHE A 37 -7.33 10.38 -14.59
N LEU A 38 -8.22 10.58 -13.62
CA LEU A 38 -9.44 9.77 -13.46
C LEU A 38 -10.34 9.86 -14.71
N ALA A 39 -10.49 11.06 -15.28
CA ALA A 39 -11.25 11.24 -16.52
C ALA A 39 -10.65 10.44 -17.70
N ARG A 40 -9.32 10.43 -17.85
CA ARG A 40 -8.63 9.61 -18.86
C ARG A 40 -8.79 8.11 -18.60
N ARG A 41 -8.66 7.68 -17.35
CA ARG A 41 -8.84 6.27 -16.94
C ARG A 41 -10.26 5.80 -17.26
N ARG A 42 -11.28 6.60 -16.91
CA ARG A 42 -12.68 6.33 -17.26
C ARG A 42 -12.87 6.20 -18.78
N ALA A 43 -12.34 7.14 -19.56
CA ALA A 43 -12.46 7.08 -21.02
C ALA A 43 -11.82 5.81 -21.61
N ARG A 44 -10.64 5.42 -21.11
CA ARG A 44 -9.96 4.17 -21.50
C ARG A 44 -10.80 2.94 -21.18
N LEU A 45 -11.34 2.85 -19.97
CA LEU A 45 -12.16 1.71 -19.55
C LEU A 45 -13.46 1.63 -20.36
N LEU A 46 -14.14 2.75 -20.59
CA LEU A 46 -15.35 2.81 -21.41
C LEU A 46 -15.12 2.43 -22.87
N ALA A 47 -13.98 2.84 -23.44
CA ALA A 47 -13.62 2.49 -24.81
C ALA A 47 -13.45 0.97 -25.00
N HIS A 48 -13.03 0.26 -23.95
CA HIS A 48 -12.79 -1.18 -24.00
C HIS A 48 -14.00 -2.01 -23.54
N PHE A 49 -14.60 -1.67 -22.40
CA PHE A 49 -15.69 -2.43 -21.78
C PHE A 49 -17.10 -1.96 -22.19
N GLY A 50 -17.20 -0.88 -22.97
CA GLY A 50 -18.47 -0.36 -23.50
C GLY A 50 -19.22 0.56 -22.56
N ALA A 51 -20.27 1.20 -23.10
CA ALA A 51 -21.05 2.22 -22.39
C ALA A 51 -21.88 1.68 -21.21
N GLU A 52 -22.22 0.39 -21.21
CA GLU A 52 -22.96 -0.26 -20.12
C GLU A 52 -22.20 -0.23 -18.79
N ALA A 53 -20.86 -0.16 -18.86
CA ALA A 53 -19.99 -0.05 -17.69
C ALA A 53 -20.01 1.34 -17.01
N GLN A 54 -20.58 2.36 -17.66
CA GLN A 54 -20.45 3.76 -17.24
C GLN A 54 -20.89 4.00 -15.80
N HIS A 55 -22.06 3.49 -15.41
CA HIS A 55 -22.58 3.71 -14.07
C HIS A 55 -21.61 3.19 -12.99
N LYS A 56 -21.10 1.95 -13.18
CA LYS A 56 -20.18 1.33 -12.21
C LYS A 56 -18.83 2.04 -12.16
N ILE A 57 -18.29 2.45 -13.32
CA ILE A 57 -17.04 3.22 -13.37
C ILE A 57 -17.20 4.57 -12.66
N GLU A 58 -18.32 5.27 -12.85
CA GLU A 58 -18.58 6.55 -12.18
C GLU A 58 -18.76 6.41 -10.66
N GLN A 59 -19.41 5.33 -10.19
CA GLN A 59 -19.50 5.02 -8.76
C GLN A 59 -18.12 4.76 -8.15
N VAL A 60 -17.27 3.98 -8.83
CA VAL A 60 -15.89 3.73 -8.41
C VAL A 60 -15.07 5.01 -8.42
N GLU A 61 -15.19 5.84 -9.46
CA GLU A 61 -14.50 7.13 -9.54
C GLU A 61 -14.88 8.05 -8.37
N GLY A 62 -16.14 8.03 -7.93
CA GLY A 62 -16.58 8.70 -6.71
C GLY A 62 -15.84 8.21 -5.46
N ALA A 63 -15.77 6.89 -5.28
CA ALA A 63 -15.07 6.28 -4.15
C ALA A 63 -13.55 6.54 -4.18
N LEU A 64 -12.91 6.56 -5.36
CA LEU A 64 -11.51 6.96 -5.53
C LEU A 64 -11.28 8.41 -5.10
N LYS A 65 -12.17 9.33 -5.49
CA LYS A 65 -12.09 10.74 -5.07
C LYS A 65 -12.21 10.88 -3.56
N LEU A 66 -13.17 10.18 -2.96
CA LEU A 66 -13.40 10.26 -1.51
C LEU A 66 -12.23 9.68 -0.71
N SER A 67 -11.74 8.51 -1.08
CA SER A 67 -10.59 7.87 -0.43
C SER A 67 -9.31 8.70 -0.55
N LEU A 68 -8.96 9.16 -1.76
CA LEU A 68 -7.80 10.04 -1.96
C LEU A 68 -7.93 11.34 -1.19
N ALA A 69 -9.12 11.93 -1.14
CA ALA A 69 -9.33 13.17 -0.42
C ALA A 69 -9.10 13.02 1.09
N ARG A 70 -9.62 11.93 1.66
CA ARG A 70 -9.41 11.60 3.07
C ARG A 70 -7.97 11.24 3.36
N PHE A 71 -7.30 10.50 2.48
CA PHE A 71 -5.90 10.15 2.69
C PHE A 71 -5.01 11.40 2.64
N GLY A 72 -5.22 12.28 1.65
CA GLY A 72 -4.50 13.54 1.50
C GLY A 72 -4.67 14.50 2.69
N MET A 73 -5.87 14.56 3.27
CA MET A 73 -6.13 15.34 4.49
C MET A 73 -5.58 14.69 5.75
N ARG A 74 -5.58 13.36 5.84
CA ARG A 74 -5.16 12.64 7.04
C ARG A 74 -3.65 12.53 7.15
N HIS A 75 -3.02 11.95 6.14
CA HIS A 75 -1.60 11.60 6.14
C HIS A 75 -0.82 12.25 5.01
N GLY A 76 -1.51 13.03 4.18
CA GLY A 76 -0.93 13.69 3.03
C GLY A 76 -0.55 15.14 3.25
N SER A 77 -0.20 15.77 2.13
CA SER A 77 0.31 17.15 2.12
C SER A 77 -0.72 18.23 2.43
N TRP A 78 -1.98 17.87 2.69
CA TRP A 78 -3.08 18.83 2.86
C TRP A 78 -3.52 18.98 4.32
N GLY A 79 -3.01 18.12 5.21
CA GLY A 79 -3.28 18.18 6.64
C GLY A 79 -2.00 18.29 7.47
N ASP A 80 -2.16 18.13 8.78
CA ASP A 80 -1.08 18.37 9.77
C ASP A 80 -0.32 17.10 10.17
N ASP A 81 -0.86 15.92 9.88
CA ASP A 81 -0.28 14.62 10.26
C ASP A 81 0.40 13.92 9.08
N PHE A 82 1.31 14.65 8.42
CA PHE A 82 1.99 14.17 7.22
C PHE A 82 2.83 12.91 7.48
N HIS A 83 2.65 11.90 6.63
CA HIS A 83 3.45 10.69 6.58
C HIS A 83 4.36 10.72 5.35
N HIS A 84 5.65 10.42 5.51
CA HIS A 84 6.60 10.47 4.40
C HIS A 84 6.31 9.46 3.30
N TYR A 85 5.85 8.26 3.66
CA TYR A 85 5.58 7.16 2.74
C TYR A 85 4.08 6.96 2.55
N HIS A 86 3.32 6.67 3.61
CA HIS A 86 1.90 6.35 3.50
C HIS A 86 1.03 7.62 3.41
N ASN A 87 0.98 8.20 2.20
CA ASN A 87 0.23 9.41 1.89
C ASN A 87 -0.48 9.32 0.52
N GLU A 88 -1.10 10.41 0.07
CA GLU A 88 -1.82 10.46 -1.21
C GLU A 88 -0.94 10.16 -2.42
N ASN A 89 0.37 10.41 -2.34
CA ASN A 89 1.29 10.08 -3.44
C ASN A 89 1.56 8.59 -3.50
N HIS A 90 1.68 7.87 -2.37
CA HIS A 90 1.76 6.40 -2.39
C HIS A 90 0.52 5.76 -3.01
N ALA A 91 -0.68 6.26 -2.67
CA ALA A 91 -1.90 5.81 -3.34
C ALA A 91 -1.86 6.04 -4.86
N MET A 92 -1.33 7.17 -5.32
CA MET A 92 -1.19 7.47 -6.75
C MET A 92 -0.07 6.66 -7.44
N GLU A 93 1.02 6.35 -6.74
CA GLU A 93 2.08 5.46 -7.23
C GLU A 93 1.52 4.07 -7.53
N ILE A 94 0.58 3.58 -6.70
CA ILE A 94 -0.10 2.32 -6.97
C ILE A 94 -1.17 2.47 -8.06
N LEU A 95 -2.05 3.47 -7.96
CA LEU A 95 -3.20 3.63 -8.85
C LEU A 95 -2.82 4.02 -10.30
N ASP A 96 -1.99 5.04 -10.47
CA ASP A 96 -1.55 5.50 -11.79
C ASP A 96 -0.33 4.72 -12.25
N GLY A 97 0.70 4.63 -11.40
CA GLY A 97 1.97 3.98 -11.74
C GLY A 97 1.85 2.47 -11.93
N ARG A 98 1.75 1.72 -10.83
CA ARG A 98 1.86 0.25 -10.85
C ARG A 98 0.66 -0.40 -11.53
N LEU A 99 -0.56 0.01 -11.20
CA LEU A 99 -1.77 -0.51 -11.85
C LEU A 99 -1.88 -0.04 -13.32
N GLY A 100 -1.42 1.17 -13.66
CA GLY A 100 -1.29 1.60 -15.06
C GLY A 100 -0.34 0.69 -15.84
N ARG A 101 0.86 0.46 -15.32
CA ARG A 101 1.84 -0.46 -15.91
C ARG A 101 1.31 -1.88 -16.03
N LEU A 102 0.57 -2.38 -15.04
CA LEU A 102 -0.05 -3.71 -15.08
C LEU A 102 -1.08 -3.80 -16.21
N MET A 103 -1.98 -2.81 -16.33
CA MET A 103 -2.95 -2.74 -17.43
C MET A 103 -2.30 -2.63 -18.81
N ASP A 104 -1.16 -1.92 -18.93
CA ASP A 104 -0.42 -1.78 -20.18
C ASP A 104 0.33 -3.06 -20.55
N SER A 105 0.94 -3.72 -19.57
CA SER A 105 1.71 -4.94 -19.78
C SER A 105 0.84 -6.16 -20.07
N ALA A 106 -0.29 -6.29 -19.38
CA ALA A 106 -1.17 -7.46 -19.50
C ALA A 106 -2.30 -7.25 -20.53
N GLY A 107 -2.64 -6.00 -20.82
CA GLY A 107 -3.85 -5.65 -21.56
C GLY A 107 -5.10 -5.68 -20.68
N LEU A 108 -6.15 -4.99 -21.12
CA LEU A 108 -7.41 -4.90 -20.36
C LEU A 108 -8.21 -6.21 -20.36
N ASP A 109 -8.00 -7.08 -21.35
CA ASP A 109 -8.63 -8.41 -21.43
C ASP A 109 -8.09 -9.41 -20.38
N ALA A 110 -6.97 -9.10 -19.72
CA ALA A 110 -6.35 -10.00 -18.76
C ALA A 110 -7.18 -10.22 -17.50
N LEU A 111 -8.05 -9.27 -17.14
CA LEU A 111 -8.96 -9.35 -16.00
C LEU A 111 -10.33 -8.77 -16.38
N PRO A 112 -11.42 -9.25 -15.77
CA PRO A 112 -12.73 -8.62 -15.95
C PRO A 112 -12.72 -7.19 -15.39
N LEU A 113 -13.61 -6.33 -15.91
CA LEU A 113 -13.75 -4.94 -15.46
C LEU A 113 -13.83 -4.83 -13.92
N ASP A 114 -14.62 -5.71 -13.29
CA ASP A 114 -14.83 -5.69 -11.85
C ASP A 114 -13.54 -5.87 -11.04
N ALA A 115 -12.62 -6.69 -11.54
CA ALA A 115 -11.31 -6.88 -10.92
C ALA A 115 -10.44 -5.62 -11.09
N TRP A 116 -10.44 -4.99 -12.27
CA TRP A 116 -9.73 -3.71 -12.48
C TRP A 116 -10.25 -2.59 -11.57
N LEU A 117 -11.57 -2.51 -11.41
CA LEU A 117 -12.22 -1.54 -10.54
C LEU A 117 -11.91 -1.82 -9.06
N ALA A 118 -11.92 -3.08 -8.64
CA ALA A 118 -11.54 -3.49 -7.29
C ALA A 118 -10.07 -3.17 -6.98
N LEU A 119 -9.14 -3.46 -7.91
CA LEU A 119 -7.72 -3.10 -7.76
C LEU A 119 -7.50 -1.58 -7.70
N SER A 120 -8.30 -0.82 -8.47
CA SER A 120 -8.25 0.65 -8.40
C SER A 120 -8.66 1.16 -7.03
N LEU A 121 -9.74 0.60 -6.46
CA LEU A 121 -10.18 0.95 -5.11
C LEU A 121 -9.18 0.51 -4.06
N PHE A 122 -8.59 -0.69 -4.18
CA PHE A 122 -7.54 -1.16 -3.28
C PHE A 122 -6.38 -0.15 -3.22
N ALA A 123 -5.92 0.34 -4.37
CA ALA A 123 -4.79 1.27 -4.47
C ALA A 123 -4.95 2.53 -3.59
N THR A 124 -6.18 3.01 -3.42
CA THR A 124 -6.46 4.23 -2.64
C THR A 124 -7.05 3.96 -1.25
N CYS A 125 -7.41 2.71 -0.96
CA CYS A 125 -8.13 2.35 0.26
C CYS A 125 -7.31 1.54 1.28
N HIS A 126 -6.30 0.78 0.84
CA HIS A 126 -5.58 -0.16 1.71
C HIS A 126 -4.88 0.52 2.91
N ASP A 127 -4.31 1.70 2.69
CA ASP A 127 -3.56 2.44 3.69
C ASP A 127 -4.26 3.70 4.22
N LEU A 128 -5.59 3.77 4.13
CA LEU A 128 -6.34 4.94 4.63
C LEU A 128 -6.01 5.27 6.09
N ARG A 129 -5.72 4.26 6.93
CA ARG A 129 -5.50 4.42 8.37
C ARG A 129 -4.11 3.90 8.74
N GLN A 130 -3.22 4.77 9.22
CA GLN A 130 -1.82 4.42 9.51
C GLN A 130 -1.34 4.76 10.94
N ARG A 131 -2.28 5.08 11.84
CA ARG A 131 -2.00 5.45 13.24
C ARG A 131 -2.72 4.60 14.28
N GLU A 132 -3.31 3.47 13.89
CA GLU A 132 -3.97 2.61 14.86
C GLU A 132 -2.93 1.94 15.76
N LEU A 133 -3.32 1.68 17.01
CA LEU A 133 -2.45 1.02 17.98
C LEU A 133 -2.09 -0.39 17.46
N VAL A 134 -0.84 -0.80 17.63
CA VAL A 134 -0.44 -2.15 17.24
C VAL A 134 -1.11 -3.18 18.13
N ASP A 135 -1.68 -4.19 17.49
CA ASP A 135 -2.26 -5.35 18.13
C ASP A 135 -1.70 -6.61 17.45
N PHE A 136 -1.07 -7.47 18.24
CA PHE A 136 -0.49 -8.73 17.79
C PHE A 136 -1.45 -9.93 17.95
N SER A 137 -2.68 -9.68 18.43
CA SER A 137 -3.68 -10.72 18.68
C SER A 137 -4.18 -11.38 17.39
N HIS A 138 -4.04 -10.71 16.26
CA HIS A 138 -4.50 -11.17 14.95
C HIS A 138 -3.42 -10.96 13.88
N PRO A 139 -3.29 -11.84 12.86
CA PRO A 139 -2.36 -11.65 11.75
C PRO A 139 -2.68 -10.47 10.83
N ILE A 140 -3.84 -9.83 11.01
CA ILE A 140 -4.24 -8.61 10.29
C ILE A 140 -4.09 -7.47 11.28
N GLY A 141 -3.28 -6.48 10.93
CA GLY A 141 -3.03 -5.32 11.77
C GLY A 141 -4.26 -4.43 11.95
N ASN A 142 -4.22 -3.59 12.99
CA ASN A 142 -5.30 -2.64 13.25
C ASN A 142 -5.41 -1.55 12.18
N ASN A 143 -4.30 -1.17 11.54
CA ASN A 143 -4.30 -0.22 10.42
C ASN A 143 -5.17 -0.75 9.26
N GLU A 144 -4.94 -1.99 8.84
CA GLU A 144 -5.69 -2.64 7.77
C GLU A 144 -7.15 -2.86 8.16
N ALA A 145 -7.40 -3.30 9.39
CA ALA A 145 -8.77 -3.47 9.88
C ALA A 145 -9.54 -2.12 9.88
N ALA A 146 -8.88 -1.02 10.25
CA ALA A 146 -9.46 0.31 10.19
C ALA A 146 -9.67 0.80 8.76
N SER A 147 -8.70 0.58 7.86
CA SER A 147 -8.82 0.85 6.43
C SER A 147 -9.98 0.08 5.80
N ILE A 148 -10.18 -1.19 6.15
CA ILE A 148 -11.34 -2.00 5.71
C ILE A 148 -12.65 -1.37 6.21
N CYS A 149 -12.73 -1.01 7.49
CA CYS A 149 -13.91 -0.36 8.06
C CYS A 149 -14.25 0.95 7.34
N GLU A 150 -13.26 1.79 7.05
CA GLU A 150 -13.43 3.05 6.31
C GLU A 150 -13.82 2.79 4.84
N THR A 151 -13.18 1.84 4.18
CA THR A 151 -13.49 1.44 2.80
C THR A 151 -14.96 1.08 2.64
N ARG A 152 -15.51 0.27 3.57
CA ARG A 152 -16.93 -0.09 3.55
C ARG A 152 -17.86 1.12 3.65
N ARG A 153 -17.49 2.13 4.45
CA ARG A 153 -18.25 3.37 4.59
C ARG A 153 -18.16 4.23 3.32
N ILE A 154 -16.97 4.32 2.71
CA ILE A 154 -16.76 5.00 1.43
C ILE A 154 -17.64 4.37 0.35
N LEU A 155 -17.66 3.04 0.24
CA LEU A 155 -18.51 2.32 -0.70
C LEU A 155 -20.01 2.64 -0.47
N ALA A 156 -20.47 2.59 0.78
CA ALA A 156 -21.86 2.91 1.11
C ALA A 156 -22.23 4.35 0.71
N LEU A 157 -21.34 5.33 0.95
CA LEU A 157 -21.53 6.73 0.54
C LEU A 157 -21.58 6.91 -0.98
N CYS A 158 -20.98 6.00 -1.74
CA CYS A 158 -20.98 6.01 -3.20
C CYS A 158 -22.12 5.17 -3.81
N GLY A 159 -23.05 4.68 -2.98
CA GLY A 159 -24.25 3.96 -3.43
C GLY A 159 -24.07 2.47 -3.68
N PHE A 160 -22.93 1.89 -3.26
CA PHE A 160 -22.77 0.45 -3.23
C PHE A 160 -23.62 -0.18 -2.11
N ASP A 161 -24.19 -1.34 -2.39
CA ASP A 161 -24.98 -2.13 -1.46
C ASP A 161 -24.21 -3.40 -1.09
N SER A 162 -24.06 -3.69 0.20
CA SER A 162 -23.21 -4.80 0.66
C SER A 162 -23.73 -6.19 0.30
N GLN A 163 -25.01 -6.33 -0.06
CA GLN A 163 -25.59 -7.59 -0.50
C GLN A 163 -25.50 -7.73 -2.02
N ARG A 164 -25.92 -6.71 -2.77
CA ARG A 164 -25.86 -6.69 -4.23
C ARG A 164 -24.42 -6.68 -4.75
N ASP A 165 -23.56 -5.90 -4.11
CA ASP A 165 -22.17 -5.68 -4.51
C ASP A 165 -21.19 -6.51 -3.64
N ARG A 166 -21.69 -7.58 -3.02
CA ARG A 166 -20.97 -8.45 -2.06
C ARG A 166 -19.56 -8.85 -2.51
N ALA A 167 -19.41 -9.27 -3.76
CA ALA A 167 -18.13 -9.71 -4.32
C ALA A 167 -17.04 -8.63 -4.19
N LEU A 168 -17.39 -7.36 -4.43
CA LEU A 168 -16.46 -6.23 -4.30
C LEU A 168 -16.05 -6.00 -2.84
N TYR A 169 -17.01 -6.09 -1.91
CA TYR A 169 -16.74 -5.94 -0.47
C TYR A 169 -15.81 -7.03 0.04
N ILE A 170 -16.01 -8.29 -0.38
CA ILE A 170 -15.13 -9.41 -0.01
C ILE A 170 -13.75 -9.23 -0.65
N ALA A 171 -13.68 -8.88 -1.93
CA ALA A 171 -12.42 -8.62 -2.61
C ALA A 171 -11.59 -7.54 -1.92
N LEU A 172 -12.18 -6.38 -1.61
CA LEU A 172 -11.45 -5.29 -0.94
C LEU A 172 -11.00 -5.69 0.47
N GLU A 173 -11.86 -6.38 1.21
CA GLU A 173 -11.50 -6.86 2.53
C GLU A 173 -10.31 -7.83 2.49
N MET A 174 -10.30 -8.78 1.56
CA MET A 174 -9.22 -9.75 1.42
C MET A 174 -7.95 -9.14 0.85
N MET A 175 -8.06 -8.25 -0.14
CA MET A 175 -6.90 -7.56 -0.72
C MET A 175 -6.17 -6.72 0.34
N ILE A 176 -6.91 -5.90 1.11
CA ILE A 176 -6.33 -5.06 2.17
C ILE A 176 -5.75 -5.92 3.29
N ALA A 177 -6.46 -6.98 3.71
CA ALA A 177 -5.94 -7.89 4.72
C ALA A 177 -4.73 -8.69 4.24
N GLY A 178 -4.67 -9.05 2.96
CA GLY A 178 -3.62 -9.90 2.40
C GLY A 178 -2.36 -9.17 1.97
N SER A 179 -2.44 -7.87 1.64
CA SER A 179 -1.24 -7.10 1.30
C SER A 179 -0.39 -6.72 2.53
N THR A 180 -0.95 -6.81 3.73
CA THR A 180 -0.24 -6.54 4.99
C THR A 180 0.94 -7.47 5.21
N PHE A 181 1.97 -6.95 5.88
CA PHE A 181 3.03 -7.76 6.45
C PHE A 181 2.62 -8.21 7.84
N ASP A 182 2.78 -9.49 8.15
CA ASP A 182 2.40 -10.04 9.46
C ASP A 182 3.09 -9.24 10.59
N PRO A 183 2.32 -8.53 11.43
CA PRO A 183 2.88 -7.67 12.46
C PRO A 183 3.49 -8.46 13.62
N ARG A 184 3.35 -9.79 13.67
CA ARG A 184 3.81 -10.58 14.83
C ARG A 184 5.33 -10.79 14.77
N PRO A 185 6.10 -10.30 15.76
CA PRO A 185 7.53 -10.56 15.83
C PRO A 185 7.80 -12.03 16.16
N THR A 186 8.84 -12.60 15.54
CA THR A 186 9.33 -13.96 15.88
C THR A 186 10.80 -13.92 16.30
N PRO A 187 11.16 -14.29 17.56
CA PRO A 187 10.30 -14.56 18.72
C PRO A 187 9.72 -13.26 19.29
N PRO A 188 8.64 -13.30 20.12
CA PRO A 188 8.01 -12.10 20.68
C PRO A 188 8.84 -11.45 21.81
N PRO A 189 9.27 -10.19 21.67
CA PRO A 189 9.89 -9.37 22.73
C PRO A 189 8.91 -8.35 23.37
N GLY A 190 9.39 -7.54 24.32
CA GLY A 190 8.62 -6.56 25.14
C GLY A 190 8.07 -5.31 24.41
N GLU A 191 8.00 -4.16 25.09
CA GLU A 191 7.40 -2.90 24.56
C GLU A 191 7.95 -2.52 23.17
N PHE A 192 7.07 -2.39 22.18
CA PHE A 192 7.43 -2.11 20.79
C PHE A 192 7.08 -0.72 20.32
N ASN A 193 7.95 -0.24 19.44
CA ASN A 193 7.64 0.79 18.48
C ASN A 193 6.95 0.19 17.25
N THR A 194 5.80 0.74 16.87
CA THR A 194 5.03 0.26 15.70
C THR A 194 5.83 0.31 14.39
N ALA A 195 6.83 1.21 14.31
CA ALA A 195 7.72 1.33 13.16
C ALA A 195 8.92 0.36 13.17
N GLU A 196 9.19 -0.34 14.27
CA GLU A 196 10.35 -1.23 14.41
C GLU A 196 9.99 -2.70 14.50
N VAL A 197 8.71 -3.02 14.33
CA VAL A 197 8.25 -4.40 14.22
C VAL A 197 8.94 -5.04 13.02
N VAL A 198 9.95 -5.86 13.31
CA VAL A 198 10.67 -6.66 12.33
C VAL A 198 9.70 -7.73 11.85
N THR A 199 9.08 -7.51 10.69
CA THR A 199 8.21 -8.47 10.03
C THR A 199 9.05 -9.67 9.61
N THR A 200 8.75 -10.83 10.20
CA THR A 200 9.49 -12.07 9.91
C THR A 200 8.90 -12.83 8.73
N ALA A 201 7.67 -12.53 8.36
CA ALA A 201 7.02 -12.98 7.14
C ALA A 201 6.82 -11.78 6.18
N GLY A 202 6.87 -12.04 4.88
CA GLY A 202 6.47 -11.05 3.86
C GLY A 202 4.97 -10.73 3.93
N ALA A 203 4.39 -10.30 2.81
CA ALA A 203 2.95 -10.10 2.72
C ALA A 203 2.18 -11.39 3.09
N LEU A 204 0.97 -11.24 3.63
CA LEU A 204 0.11 -12.35 4.06
C LEU A 204 -0.52 -13.11 2.87
N ALA A 205 -0.65 -12.48 1.71
CA ALA A 205 -1.34 -13.03 0.53
C ALA A 205 -0.94 -14.48 0.16
N PRO A 206 0.36 -14.88 0.15
CA PRO A 206 0.76 -16.26 -0.13
C PRO A 206 0.29 -17.31 0.89
N ALA A 207 -0.12 -16.89 2.09
CA ALA A 207 -0.55 -17.76 3.17
C ALA A 207 -2.00 -17.48 3.60
N LEU A 208 -2.72 -16.64 2.86
CA LEU A 208 -4.08 -16.23 3.21
C LEU A 208 -5.06 -17.40 3.11
N ASP A 209 -4.87 -18.32 2.18
CA ASP A 209 -5.69 -19.54 2.06
C ASP A 209 -5.61 -20.41 3.31
N ALA A 210 -4.41 -20.62 3.86
CA ALA A 210 -4.20 -21.37 5.09
C ALA A 210 -4.79 -20.65 6.31
N LEU A 211 -4.80 -19.32 6.31
CA LEU A 211 -5.51 -18.53 7.32
C LEU A 211 -7.03 -18.74 7.21
N LEU A 212 -7.58 -18.64 6.00
CA LEU A 212 -9.01 -18.84 5.74
C LEU A 212 -9.47 -20.25 6.10
N ASP A 213 -8.65 -21.28 5.86
CA ASP A 213 -8.94 -22.66 6.25
C ASP A 213 -9.18 -22.82 7.75
N ARG A 214 -8.41 -22.07 8.54
CA ARG A 214 -8.52 -22.10 10.00
C ARG A 214 -9.68 -21.26 10.51
N GLU A 215 -9.84 -20.04 9.98
CA GLU A 215 -10.76 -19.04 10.52
C GLU A 215 -12.17 -19.09 9.91
N LEU A 216 -12.30 -19.63 8.69
CA LEU A 216 -13.55 -19.69 7.94
C LEU A 216 -13.72 -21.05 7.22
N PRO A 217 -14.04 -22.13 7.95
CA PRO A 217 -14.32 -23.43 7.35
C PRO A 217 -15.40 -23.33 6.27
N GLY A 218 -15.14 -23.90 5.09
CA GLY A 218 -16.07 -23.88 3.94
C GLY A 218 -15.94 -22.67 3.01
N TRP A 219 -14.98 -21.76 3.23
CA TRP A 219 -14.79 -20.59 2.35
C TRP A 219 -14.54 -20.95 0.87
N ARG A 220 -14.01 -22.15 0.59
CA ARG A 220 -13.79 -22.62 -0.78
C ARG A 220 -15.06 -22.92 -1.56
N ASP A 221 -16.20 -23.08 -0.87
CA ASP A 221 -17.50 -23.27 -1.51
C ASP A 221 -18.15 -21.92 -1.90
N ASP A 222 -17.48 -20.80 -1.62
CA ASP A 222 -17.94 -19.44 -1.95
C ASP A 222 -17.12 -18.85 -3.10
N ASP A 223 -17.71 -18.84 -4.30
CA ASP A 223 -17.07 -18.34 -5.53
C ASP A 223 -16.56 -16.89 -5.42
N ASP A 224 -17.18 -16.04 -4.61
CA ASP A 224 -16.70 -14.67 -4.39
C ASP A 224 -15.41 -14.67 -3.57
N ALA A 225 -15.33 -15.52 -2.54
CA ALA A 225 -14.15 -15.64 -1.69
C ALA A 225 -12.96 -16.24 -2.45
N VAL A 226 -13.21 -17.23 -3.31
CA VAL A 226 -12.17 -17.82 -4.18
C VAL A 226 -11.60 -16.79 -5.14
N ARG A 227 -12.46 -16.05 -5.85
CA ARG A 227 -12.01 -14.98 -6.76
C ARG A 227 -11.31 -13.84 -6.03
N ALA A 228 -11.78 -13.49 -4.84
CA ALA A 228 -11.15 -12.48 -4.01
C ALA A 228 -9.73 -12.88 -3.55
N LEU A 229 -9.50 -14.18 -3.26
CA LEU A 229 -8.15 -14.67 -2.95
C LEU A 229 -7.19 -14.51 -4.14
N GLU A 230 -7.62 -14.85 -5.35
CA GLU A 230 -6.81 -14.65 -6.56
C GLU A 230 -6.46 -13.17 -6.75
N LEU A 231 -7.44 -12.28 -6.59
CA LEU A 231 -7.21 -10.84 -6.69
C LEU A 231 -6.31 -10.30 -5.57
N THR A 232 -6.32 -10.92 -4.39
CA THR A 232 -5.44 -10.59 -3.28
C THR A 232 -3.97 -10.80 -3.62
N GLN A 233 -3.64 -11.82 -4.42
CA GLN A 233 -2.26 -12.01 -4.90
C GLN A 233 -1.81 -10.87 -5.80
N VAL A 234 -2.69 -10.40 -6.70
CA VAL A 234 -2.40 -9.26 -7.58
C VAL A 234 -2.28 -7.96 -6.78
N ALA A 235 -3.16 -7.74 -5.81
CA ALA A 235 -3.12 -6.57 -4.94
C ALA A 235 -1.83 -6.51 -4.09
N SER A 236 -1.40 -7.63 -3.54
CA SER A 236 -0.13 -7.73 -2.83
C SER A 236 1.07 -7.41 -3.73
N ASP A 237 1.05 -7.87 -4.99
CA ASP A 237 2.07 -7.50 -5.96
C ASP A 237 2.05 -6.00 -6.25
N LEU A 238 0.88 -5.36 -6.38
CA LEU A 238 0.78 -3.92 -6.61
C LEU A 238 1.33 -3.10 -5.44
N ASP A 239 1.01 -3.49 -4.21
CA ASP A 239 1.45 -2.80 -3.00
C ASP A 239 2.99 -2.87 -2.82
N THR A 240 3.57 -4.03 -3.14
CA THR A 240 5.00 -4.30 -2.93
C THR A 240 5.86 -4.24 -4.20
N ALA A 241 5.28 -3.83 -5.34
CA ALA A 241 5.99 -3.70 -6.61
C ALA A 241 6.97 -2.53 -6.70
N ASN A 242 7.18 -1.74 -5.63
CA ASN A 242 8.24 -0.72 -5.59
C ASN A 242 9.61 -1.30 -5.96
N VAL A 243 9.87 -2.58 -5.65
CA VAL A 243 11.11 -3.27 -6.07
C VAL A 243 11.29 -3.40 -7.58
N GLY A 244 10.18 -3.34 -8.33
CA GLY A 244 10.13 -3.39 -9.79
C GLY A 244 10.05 -2.02 -10.45
N GLU A 245 10.18 -0.93 -9.69
CA GLU A 245 10.33 0.42 -10.23
C GLU A 245 11.74 0.67 -10.72
N ALA A 246 11.96 1.70 -11.54
CA ALA A 246 13.32 2.11 -11.87
C ALA A 246 14.09 2.46 -10.57
N PHE A 247 15.38 2.11 -10.52
CA PHE A 247 16.14 2.17 -9.27
C PHE A 247 16.05 3.49 -8.48
N PRO A 248 16.08 4.69 -9.10
CA PRO A 248 15.92 5.94 -8.35
C PRO A 248 14.59 6.02 -7.58
N TRP A 249 13.50 5.48 -8.14
CA TRP A 249 12.19 5.46 -7.49
C TRP A 249 12.11 4.40 -6.38
N LEU A 250 12.74 3.24 -6.57
CA LEU A 250 12.91 2.25 -5.50
C LEU A 250 13.69 2.85 -4.32
N ALA A 251 14.80 3.54 -4.61
CA ALA A 251 15.61 4.19 -3.58
C ALA A 251 14.84 5.31 -2.87
N GLU A 252 14.11 6.15 -3.59
CA GLU A 252 13.29 7.21 -2.99
C GLU A 252 12.17 6.63 -2.11
N SER A 253 11.51 5.57 -2.56
CA SER A 253 10.53 4.81 -1.77
C SER A 253 11.13 4.30 -0.46
N ALA A 254 12.34 3.71 -0.51
CA ALA A 254 13.07 3.26 0.68
C ALA A 254 13.42 4.43 1.63
N THR A 255 13.87 5.56 1.08
CA THR A 255 14.16 6.77 1.86
C THR A 255 12.91 7.27 2.59
N ARG A 256 11.78 7.44 1.89
CA ARG A 256 10.52 7.90 2.49
C ARG A 256 10.04 6.96 3.59
N LEU A 257 10.14 5.65 3.37
CA LEU A 257 9.78 4.66 4.39
C LEU A 257 10.72 4.70 5.60
N CYS A 258 12.02 4.96 5.39
CA CYS A 258 12.97 5.15 6.48
C CYS A 258 12.60 6.38 7.33
N GLN A 259 12.30 7.50 6.68
CA GLN A 259 11.91 8.75 7.35
C GLN A 259 10.61 8.56 8.13
N GLU A 260 9.62 7.89 7.54
CA GLU A 260 8.37 7.58 8.22
C GLU A 260 8.57 6.66 9.42
N ARG A 261 9.44 5.64 9.32
CA ARG A 261 9.76 4.78 10.46
C ARG A 261 10.31 5.59 11.64
N GLU A 262 11.23 6.52 11.40
CA GLU A 262 11.80 7.35 12.46
C GLU A 262 10.75 8.29 13.06
N MET A 263 9.94 8.95 12.22
CA MET A 263 8.81 9.79 12.64
C MET A 263 7.83 9.01 13.53
N ARG A 264 7.36 7.84 13.08
CA ARG A 264 6.46 6.96 13.86
C ARG A 264 7.14 6.46 15.13
N SER A 265 8.46 6.43 15.13
CA SER A 265 9.25 6.07 16.30
C SER A 265 9.46 7.21 17.30
N GLY A 266 8.98 8.42 17.00
CA GLY A 266 9.22 9.61 17.82
C GLY A 266 10.67 10.09 17.77
N ARG A 267 11.47 9.60 16.82
CA ARG A 267 12.87 10.00 16.64
C ARG A 267 12.99 11.01 15.52
N SER A 268 13.67 12.11 15.81
CA SER A 268 13.95 13.13 14.81
C SER A 268 15.22 12.78 14.04
N LEU A 269 15.17 12.93 12.71
CA LEU A 269 16.28 12.61 11.81
C LEU A 269 17.52 13.48 12.03
N ASP A 270 17.39 14.63 12.70
CA ASP A 270 18.52 15.50 13.05
C ASP A 270 19.26 15.07 14.32
N LYS A 271 18.75 14.06 15.04
CA LYS A 271 19.32 13.55 16.31
C LYS A 271 20.15 12.28 16.12
N VAL A 272 21.13 12.11 17.00
CA VAL A 272 22.11 11.00 16.96
C VAL A 272 21.45 9.62 17.05
N ASP A 273 20.40 9.50 17.86
CA ASP A 273 19.67 8.25 18.10
C ASP A 273 18.93 7.71 16.86
N SER A 274 18.66 8.55 15.84
CA SER A 274 18.12 8.11 14.55
C SER A 274 19.16 7.54 13.58
N GLY A 275 20.46 7.81 13.81
CA GLY A 275 21.53 7.46 12.87
C GLY A 275 21.64 5.95 12.62
N GLN A 276 21.86 5.17 13.68
CA GLN A 276 22.08 3.73 13.52
C GLN A 276 20.83 2.94 13.06
N PRO A 277 19.60 3.25 13.53
CA PRO A 277 18.38 2.69 12.95
C PRO A 277 18.26 2.93 11.45
N CYS A 278 18.58 4.13 10.96
CA CYS A 278 18.57 4.44 9.53
C CYS A 278 19.63 3.63 8.76
N VAL A 279 20.84 3.47 9.32
CA VAL A 279 21.90 2.64 8.69
C VAL A 279 21.41 1.20 8.54
N GLY A 280 20.87 0.62 9.62
CA GLY A 280 20.34 -0.75 9.59
C GLY A 280 19.21 -0.92 8.59
N PHE A 281 18.29 0.04 8.52
CA PHE A 281 17.16 -0.02 7.59
C PHE A 281 17.58 0.12 6.13
N LEU A 282 18.38 1.13 5.78
CA LEU A 282 18.79 1.44 4.40
C LEU A 282 19.92 0.55 3.86
N SER A 283 20.45 -0.36 4.68
CA SER A 283 21.40 -1.40 4.24
C SER A 283 20.77 -2.79 4.33
N ASP A 284 20.93 -3.47 5.47
CA ASP A 284 20.44 -4.82 5.72
C ASP A 284 18.93 -4.95 5.60
N GLY A 285 18.18 -3.95 6.07
CA GLY A 285 16.73 -3.93 5.97
C GLY A 285 16.25 -3.99 4.52
N GLN A 286 16.83 -3.17 3.64
CA GLN A 286 16.47 -3.17 2.22
C GLN A 286 16.89 -4.46 1.50
N GLU A 287 18.08 -5.02 1.80
CA GLU A 287 18.48 -6.31 1.22
C GLU A 287 17.53 -7.43 1.64
N ARG A 288 17.20 -7.51 2.94
CA ARG A 288 16.27 -8.51 3.47
C ARG A 288 14.88 -8.37 2.84
N TYR A 289 14.34 -7.15 2.79
CA TYR A 289 13.05 -6.88 2.14
C TYR A 289 13.06 -7.38 0.68
N PHE A 290 14.07 -6.99 -0.09
CA PHE A 290 14.12 -7.23 -1.53
C PHE A 290 14.34 -8.70 -1.89
N PHE A 291 15.27 -9.39 -1.20
CA PHE A 291 15.73 -10.72 -1.55
C PHE A 291 15.04 -11.84 -0.77
N GLU A 292 14.65 -11.61 0.48
CA GLU A 292 14.11 -12.66 1.35
C GLU A 292 12.59 -12.58 1.48
N LEU A 293 12.07 -11.37 1.75
CA LEU A 293 10.66 -11.18 2.09
C LEU A 293 9.78 -11.00 0.84
N HIS A 294 10.21 -10.17 -0.11
CA HIS A 294 9.39 -9.81 -1.26
C HIS A 294 9.39 -10.91 -2.34
N LYS A 295 8.18 -11.37 -2.70
CA LYS A 295 7.92 -12.31 -3.80
C LYS A 295 6.67 -11.88 -4.54
N PHE A 296 6.71 -11.97 -5.88
CA PHE A 296 5.50 -11.82 -6.68
C PHE A 296 4.61 -13.06 -6.50
N CYS A 297 3.36 -12.82 -6.15
CA CYS A 297 2.33 -13.78 -5.79
C CYS A 297 1.47 -14.17 -7.00
N SER A 298 1.38 -13.31 -8.02
CA SER A 298 0.58 -13.53 -9.23
C SER A 298 1.45 -13.60 -10.49
N ASP A 299 0.98 -14.31 -11.52
CA ASP A 299 1.68 -14.38 -12.80
C ASP A 299 1.67 -13.03 -13.53
N ILE A 300 0.54 -12.31 -13.47
CA ILE A 300 0.39 -10.99 -14.10
C ILE A 300 1.31 -9.95 -13.45
N GLY A 301 1.42 -9.94 -12.12
CA GLY A 301 2.35 -9.07 -11.39
C GLY A 301 3.80 -9.44 -11.66
N ARG A 302 4.14 -10.73 -11.62
CA ARG A 302 5.48 -11.21 -11.98
C ARG A 302 5.88 -10.77 -13.38
N ALA A 303 5.02 -10.96 -14.38
CA ALA A 303 5.31 -10.56 -15.75
C ALA A 303 5.56 -9.06 -15.89
N ALA A 304 4.78 -8.23 -15.20
CA ALA A 304 4.89 -6.78 -15.27
C ALA A 304 6.14 -6.22 -14.57
N PHE A 305 6.54 -6.78 -13.42
CA PHE A 305 7.49 -6.13 -12.50
C PHE A 305 8.81 -6.90 -12.28
N ALA A 306 8.83 -8.23 -12.46
CA ALA A 306 10.04 -9.03 -12.20
C ALA A 306 11.26 -8.63 -13.04
N PRO A 307 11.14 -8.30 -14.34
CA PRO A 307 12.30 -7.92 -15.14
C PRO A 307 13.08 -6.73 -14.57
N THR A 308 12.37 -5.70 -14.07
CA THR A 308 13.01 -4.53 -13.46
C THR A 308 13.54 -4.86 -12.06
N LYS A 309 12.84 -5.69 -11.28
CA LYS A 309 13.38 -6.21 -10.01
C LYS A 309 14.73 -6.91 -10.24
N GLU A 310 14.84 -7.76 -11.24
CA GLU A 310 16.11 -8.46 -11.54
C GLU A 310 17.24 -7.48 -11.89
N GLN A 311 16.95 -6.43 -12.67
CA GLN A 311 17.91 -5.38 -13.00
C GLN A 311 18.37 -4.57 -11.77
N ASN A 312 17.47 -4.36 -10.81
CA ASN A 312 17.76 -3.60 -9.59
C ASN A 312 18.64 -4.37 -8.59
N ALA A 313 18.68 -5.70 -8.66
CA ALA A 313 19.28 -6.56 -7.65
C ALA A 313 20.76 -6.22 -7.35
N GLU A 314 21.59 -6.13 -8.39
CA GLU A 314 23.01 -5.84 -8.20
C GLU A 314 23.24 -4.43 -7.67
N ARG A 315 22.47 -3.46 -8.16
CA ARG A 315 22.58 -2.06 -7.75
C ARG A 315 22.19 -1.89 -6.29
N LEU A 316 21.14 -2.57 -5.83
CA LEU A 316 20.73 -2.56 -4.43
C LEU A 316 21.85 -3.09 -3.52
N ARG A 317 22.42 -4.27 -3.85
CA ARG A 317 23.55 -4.82 -3.08
C ARG A 317 24.73 -3.86 -2.99
N ARG A 318 25.10 -3.22 -4.11
CA ARG A 318 26.19 -2.24 -4.13
C ARG A 318 25.90 -1.03 -3.24
N VAL A 319 24.71 -0.46 -3.33
CA VAL A 319 24.32 0.71 -2.51
C VAL A 319 24.26 0.33 -1.04
N SER A 320 23.60 -0.77 -0.68
CA SER A 320 23.50 -1.25 0.71
C SER A 320 24.87 -1.54 1.32
N ALA A 321 25.77 -2.20 0.58
CA ALA A 321 27.15 -2.41 1.03
C ALA A 321 27.90 -1.08 1.21
N SER A 322 27.73 -0.12 0.30
CA SER A 322 28.39 1.18 0.37
C SER A 322 27.94 2.01 1.57
N VAL A 323 26.64 1.98 1.92
CA VAL A 323 26.12 2.60 3.16
C VAL A 323 26.76 1.95 4.39
N ARG A 324 26.78 0.62 4.42
CA ARG A 324 27.33 -0.16 5.53
C ARG A 324 28.81 0.14 5.76
N ASP A 325 29.60 0.13 4.70
CA ASP A 325 31.05 0.40 4.76
C ASP A 325 31.34 1.84 5.18
N ARG A 326 30.59 2.81 4.64
CA ARG A 326 30.72 4.23 5.00
C ARG A 326 30.50 4.43 6.50
N PHE A 327 29.39 3.92 7.04
CA PHE A 327 29.02 4.16 8.44
C PHE A 327 29.68 3.22 9.44
N LYS A 328 30.31 2.14 8.98
CA LYS A 328 31.24 1.34 9.79
C LYS A 328 32.56 2.08 10.05
N GLN A 329 33.06 2.82 9.07
CA GLN A 329 34.30 3.61 9.22
C GLN A 329 34.07 4.89 10.02
N GLN A 330 32.94 5.56 9.77
CA GLN A 330 32.56 6.79 10.46
C GLN A 330 31.08 6.69 10.86
N PRO A 331 30.78 6.43 12.14
CA PRO A 331 29.40 6.35 12.61
C PRO A 331 28.58 7.58 12.23
N ALA A 332 27.31 7.36 11.87
CA ALA A 332 26.41 8.44 11.48
C ALA A 332 26.19 9.40 12.65
N THR A 333 26.22 10.71 12.38
CA THR A 333 25.91 11.72 13.39
C THR A 333 24.41 11.87 13.62
N ASN A 334 23.58 11.49 12.65
CA ASN A 334 22.12 11.43 12.72
C ASN A 334 21.54 10.69 11.50
N GLY A 335 20.23 10.44 11.48
CA GLY A 335 19.53 9.76 10.39
C GLY A 335 19.52 10.54 9.07
N GLN A 336 19.45 11.88 9.13
CA GLN A 336 19.48 12.74 7.96
C GLN A 336 20.75 12.51 7.11
N GLN A 337 21.91 12.41 7.76
CA GLN A 337 23.17 12.11 7.09
C GLN A 337 23.13 10.75 6.35
N VAL A 338 22.45 9.76 6.92
CA VAL A 338 22.33 8.42 6.33
C VAL A 338 21.42 8.46 5.10
N VAL A 339 20.28 9.13 5.21
CA VAL A 339 19.34 9.34 4.10
C VAL A 339 20.03 10.03 2.92
N GLU A 340 20.74 11.13 3.18
CA GLU A 340 21.47 11.86 2.13
C GLU A 340 22.55 11.00 1.48
N ALA A 341 23.29 10.23 2.28
CA ALA A 341 24.31 9.32 1.76
C ALA A 341 23.71 8.21 0.88
N PHE A 342 22.60 7.59 1.31
CA PHE A 342 21.90 6.56 0.54
C PHE A 342 21.35 7.12 -0.78
N SER A 343 20.71 8.30 -0.76
CA SER A 343 20.22 8.95 -1.98
C SER A 343 21.35 9.30 -2.95
N ALA A 344 22.48 9.84 -2.44
CA ALA A 344 23.64 10.15 -3.28
C ALA A 344 24.24 8.90 -3.92
N LEU A 345 24.42 7.82 -3.15
CA LEU A 345 24.89 6.52 -3.67
C LEU A 345 23.93 5.93 -4.69
N SER A 346 22.63 6.12 -4.49
CA SER A 346 21.59 5.63 -5.38
C SER A 346 21.58 6.33 -6.73
N LEU A 347 22.06 7.58 -6.82
CA LEU A 347 22.17 8.34 -8.08
C LEU A 347 23.51 8.13 -8.80
N ALA A 348 24.57 7.74 -8.08
CA ALA A 348 25.93 7.62 -8.63
C ALA A 348 26.21 6.34 -9.44
N GLY A 349 25.23 5.44 -9.56
CA GLY A 349 25.40 4.08 -10.09
C GLY A 349 24.67 3.75 -11.39
#